data_AF-A0A3N4ITL1-F1
#
_entry.id   AF-A0A3N4ITL1-F1
#
_cell.length_a   1.000
_cell.length_b   1.000
_cell.length_c   1.000
_cell.angle_alpha   90.00
_cell.angle_beta   90.00
_cell.angle_gamma   90.00
#
_symmetry.space_group_name_H-M   'P 1'
#
loop_
_entity.id
_entity.type
_entity.pdbx_description
1 polymer ?
#
loop_
_entity_poly.entity_id
_entity_poly.type
_entity_poly.pdbx_seq_one_letter_code
_entity_poly.pdbx_strand_id
1 'polypeptide(L)'
;MSHLEDTHSFLLPEEFFGSFHQGTFLSSTRVTYHTEDNELPNPVISTGVFLRLSTDDPKEPEPLLLIQFVRPKVWRIRFDPNNTHPGDYDDYNSRTIISDTLTNLRDILDKVERINWKTEFVVGSDADQFYILRVYL
;
A
#
# COMPACT_ATOMS: atom_id res chain seq x y z
N MET A 1 24.33 29.16 -17.63
CA MET A 1 23.85 27.79 -17.37
C MET A 1 23.04 27.87 -16.10
N SER A 2 21.72 27.76 -16.18
CA SER A 2 20.85 27.71 -14.99
C SER A 2 20.81 26.25 -14.51
N HIS A 3 21.40 25.98 -13.35
CA HIS A 3 21.22 24.71 -12.67
C HIS A 3 19.74 24.60 -12.28
N LEU A 4 19.02 23.65 -12.90
CA LEU A 4 17.76 23.14 -12.34
C LEU A 4 18.18 22.25 -11.17
N GLU A 5 18.22 22.82 -9.96
CA GLU A 5 18.23 22.01 -8.76
C GLU A 5 16.83 21.43 -8.59
N ASP A 6 16.72 20.11 -8.69
CA ASP A 6 15.53 19.38 -8.26
C ASP A 6 15.46 19.46 -6.73
N THR A 7 14.92 20.58 -6.22
CA THR A 7 14.71 20.79 -4.80
C THR A 7 13.59 19.87 -4.33
N HIS A 8 13.97 18.68 -3.88
CA HIS A 8 13.08 17.79 -3.16
C HIS A 8 12.99 18.30 -1.71
N SER A 9 11.88 18.96 -1.39
CA SER A 9 11.55 19.32 -0.01
C SER A 9 10.86 18.13 0.65
N PHE A 10 11.58 17.43 1.53
CA PHE A 10 10.99 16.40 2.38
C PHE A 10 10.33 17.10 3.57
N LEU A 11 9.01 16.93 3.70
CA LEU A 11 8.26 17.36 4.88
C LEU A 11 8.31 16.27 5.94
N LEU A 12 8.33 16.69 7.21
CA LEU A 12 8.07 15.73 8.29
C LEU A 12 6.64 15.21 8.17
N PRO A 13 6.37 13.94 8.57
CA PRO A 13 5.01 13.39 8.55
C PRO A 13 4.00 14.30 9.26
N GLU A 14 4.36 14.87 10.41
CA GLU A 14 3.51 15.74 11.19
C GLU A 14 3.18 17.06 10.45
N GLU A 15 4.13 17.60 9.68
CA GLU A 15 3.93 18.80 8.86
C GLU A 15 3.03 18.51 7.65
N PHE A 16 3.19 17.34 7.03
CA PHE A 16 2.32 16.89 5.96
C PHE A 16 0.88 16.71 6.45
N PHE A 17 0.68 15.93 7.52
CA PHE A 17 -0.66 15.68 8.07
C PHE A 17 -1.28 16.94 8.73
N GLY A 18 -0.46 17.84 9.27
CA GLY A 18 -0.90 19.13 9.79
C GLY A 18 -1.35 20.13 8.71
N SER A 19 -0.82 20.03 7.49
CA SER A 19 -1.18 20.91 6.36
C SER A 19 -2.22 20.31 5.41
N PHE A 20 -2.41 19.00 5.44
CA PHE A 20 -3.35 18.27 4.60
C PHE A 20 -4.61 17.90 5.39
N HIS A 21 -5.72 18.60 5.13
CA HIS A 21 -7.01 18.32 5.76
C HIS A 21 -7.97 17.70 4.73
N GLN A 22 -7.84 16.38 4.50
CA GLN A 22 -8.89 15.60 3.84
C GLN A 22 -9.47 14.60 4.84
N GLY A 23 -10.72 14.80 5.21
CA GLY A 23 -11.44 13.93 6.16
C GLY A 23 -11.18 14.28 7.63
N THR A 24 -11.60 13.38 8.51
CA THR A 24 -11.46 13.52 9.97
C THR A 24 -10.21 12.81 10.51
N PHE A 25 -9.58 11.96 9.71
CA PHE A 25 -8.36 11.24 10.11
C PHE A 25 -7.15 12.17 10.09
N LEU A 26 -6.63 12.50 11.26
CA LEU A 26 -5.50 13.44 11.41
C LEU A 26 -4.14 12.72 11.45
N SER A 27 -4.06 11.55 12.08
CA SER A 27 -2.82 10.76 12.18
C SER A 27 -3.11 9.38 12.79
N SER A 28 -2.23 8.40 12.53
CA SER A 28 -2.21 7.11 13.24
C SER A 28 -1.21 7.11 14.38
N THR A 29 -1.53 6.42 15.48
CA THR A 29 -0.54 6.07 16.51
C THR A 29 -0.01 4.64 16.35
N ARG A 30 -0.71 3.80 15.58
CA ARG A 30 -0.37 2.37 15.41
C ARG A 30 -0.69 1.86 14.02
N VAL A 31 -0.01 0.78 13.65
CA VAL A 31 -0.31 -0.03 12.47
C VAL A 31 -0.78 -1.40 12.94
N THR A 32 -1.96 -1.81 12.49
CA THR A 32 -2.58 -3.09 12.86
C THR A 32 -2.85 -3.93 11.62
N TYR A 33 -2.89 -5.25 11.79
CA TYR A 33 -3.23 -6.20 10.74
C TYR A 33 -4.52 -6.91 11.09
N HIS A 34 -5.46 -6.90 10.15
CA HIS A 34 -6.75 -7.57 10.24
C HIS A 34 -6.79 -8.63 9.15
N THR A 35 -7.05 -9.88 9.54
CA THR A 35 -7.03 -11.02 8.60
C THR A 35 -8.18 -10.89 7.60
N GLU A 36 -9.34 -10.44 8.06
CA GLU A 36 -10.57 -10.27 7.28
C GLU A 36 -10.42 -9.26 6.12
N ASP A 37 -9.55 -8.25 6.26
CA ASP A 37 -9.28 -7.29 5.19
C ASP A 37 -8.47 -7.90 4.04
N ASN A 38 -7.80 -9.03 4.31
CA ASN A 38 -6.86 -9.69 3.42
C ASN A 38 -7.36 -11.06 2.94
N GLU A 39 -8.66 -11.33 3.05
CA GLU A 39 -9.31 -12.50 2.48
C GLU A 39 -9.67 -12.28 0.99
N LEU A 40 -9.50 -13.34 0.17
CA LEU A 40 -9.90 -13.33 -1.24
C LEU A 40 -11.41 -13.04 -1.37
N PRO A 41 -11.86 -12.22 -2.34
CA PRO A 41 -11.37 -12.27 -3.73
C PRO A 41 -10.69 -11.01 -4.28
N ASN A 42 -10.31 -10.02 -3.45
CA ASN A 42 -9.73 -8.78 -3.99
C ASN A 42 -8.35 -9.07 -4.66
N PRO A 43 -8.20 -8.90 -5.99
CA PRO A 43 -6.95 -9.19 -6.70
C PRO A 43 -5.73 -8.41 -6.17
N VAL A 44 -5.94 -7.25 -5.53
CA VAL A 44 -4.83 -6.44 -5.02
C VAL A 44 -4.05 -7.13 -3.89
N ILE A 45 -4.70 -8.04 -3.14
CA ILE A 45 -4.07 -8.79 -2.05
C ILE A 45 -3.18 -9.94 -2.57
N SER A 46 -3.29 -10.30 -3.85
CA SER A 46 -2.45 -11.37 -4.44
C SER A 46 -0.95 -11.04 -4.40
N THR A 47 -0.61 -9.74 -4.39
CA THR A 47 0.77 -9.24 -4.27
C THR A 47 0.92 -8.13 -3.25
N GLY A 48 -0.08 -7.97 -2.38
CA GLY A 48 -0.14 -6.87 -1.44
C GLY A 48 -0.78 -7.28 -0.13
N VAL A 49 -0.79 -6.33 0.79
CA VAL A 49 -1.40 -6.48 2.11
C VAL A 49 -2.06 -5.17 2.50
N PHE A 50 -3.24 -5.28 3.08
CA PHE A 50 -3.89 -4.21 3.80
C PHE A 50 -3.44 -4.19 5.26
N LEU A 51 -3.05 -3.01 5.71
CA LEU A 51 -2.79 -2.69 7.10
C LEU A 51 -3.75 -1.57 7.50
N ARG A 52 -4.15 -1.53 8.78
CA ARG A 52 -4.97 -0.44 9.31
C ARG A 52 -4.10 0.56 10.03
N LEU A 53 -4.42 1.83 9.80
CA LEU A 53 -3.84 2.96 10.51
C LEU A 53 -4.74 3.32 11.69
N SER A 54 -4.41 2.79 12.86
CA SER A 54 -5.24 2.87 14.06
C SER A 54 -4.78 4.00 15.00
N THR A 55 -5.68 4.43 15.87
CA THR A 55 -5.38 5.32 17.01
C THR A 55 -5.73 4.65 18.33
N ASP A 56 -5.35 5.26 19.46
CA ASP A 56 -5.75 4.78 20.79
C ASP A 56 -7.22 5.07 21.13
N ASP A 57 -7.91 5.93 20.36
CA ASP A 57 -9.35 6.16 20.51
C ASP A 57 -10.14 5.23 19.56
N PRO A 58 -10.91 4.26 20.09
CA PRO A 58 -11.67 3.32 19.28
C PRO A 58 -12.85 3.96 18.51
N LYS A 59 -13.13 5.25 18.72
CA LYS A 59 -14.15 5.98 17.96
C LYS A 59 -13.61 6.60 16.68
N GLU A 60 -12.29 6.71 16.55
CA GLU A 60 -11.66 7.23 15.33
C GLU A 60 -11.72 6.18 14.21
N PRO A 61 -11.87 6.59 12.95
CA PRO A 61 -11.85 5.66 11.83
C PRO A 61 -10.45 5.03 11.70
N GLU A 62 -10.44 3.76 11.27
CA GLU A 62 -9.22 3.01 10.98
C GLU A 62 -9.08 2.83 9.47
N PRO A 63 -8.56 3.83 8.73
CA PRO A 63 -8.41 3.72 7.30
C PRO A 63 -7.38 2.66 6.92
N LEU A 64 -7.58 2.09 5.74
CA LEU A 64 -6.71 1.07 5.18
C LEU A 64 -5.52 1.72 4.46
N LEU A 65 -4.34 1.13 4.66
CA LEU A 65 -3.11 1.36 3.93
C LEU A 65 -2.81 0.09 3.12
N LEU A 66 -2.74 0.22 1.80
CA LEU A 66 -2.37 -0.88 0.91
C LEU A 66 -0.90 -0.78 0.51
N ILE A 67 -0.12 -1.80 0.84
CA ILE A 67 1.23 -2.00 0.33
C ILE A 67 1.19 -3.13 -0.68
N GLN A 68 1.61 -2.88 -1.92
CA GLN A 68 1.50 -3.85 -3.00
C GLN A 68 2.77 -3.89 -3.86
N PHE A 69 3.29 -5.08 -4.10
CA PHE A 69 4.32 -5.31 -5.10
C PHE A 69 3.72 -5.28 -6.51
N VAL A 70 4.28 -4.42 -7.34
CA VAL A 70 4.06 -4.41 -8.80
C VAL A 70 4.98 -5.44 -9.45
N ARG A 71 6.23 -5.54 -8.97
CA ARG A 71 7.29 -6.49 -9.34
C ARG A 71 8.25 -6.70 -8.16
N PRO A 72 9.19 -7.67 -8.17
CA PRO A 72 10.06 -7.94 -7.02
C PRO A 72 10.82 -6.74 -6.44
N LYS A 73 11.13 -5.73 -7.26
CA LYS A 73 11.84 -4.52 -6.82
C LYS A 73 11.00 -3.24 -6.94
N VAL A 74 9.73 -3.38 -7.32
CA VAL A 74 8.84 -2.24 -7.58
C VAL A 74 7.59 -2.47 -6.78
N TRP A 75 7.31 -1.55 -5.86
CA TRP A 75 6.16 -1.60 -4.99
C TRP A 75 5.47 -0.24 -5.00
N ARG A 76 4.19 -0.24 -4.64
CA ARG A 76 3.38 0.96 -4.48
C ARG A 76 2.71 0.94 -3.12
N ILE A 77 2.54 2.13 -2.55
CA ILE A 77 1.69 2.38 -1.40
C ILE A 77 0.47 3.13 -1.90
N ARG A 78 -0.73 2.71 -1.49
CA ARG A 78 -1.98 3.45 -1.70
C ARG A 78 -2.62 3.72 -0.35
N PHE A 79 -3.03 4.96 -0.15
CA PHE A 79 -3.71 5.41 1.05
C PHE A 79 -4.73 6.48 0.68
N ASP A 80 -5.96 6.31 1.17
CA ASP A 80 -6.99 7.32 1.22
C ASP A 80 -7.64 7.25 2.62
N PRO A 81 -7.67 8.34 3.40
CA PRO A 81 -8.23 8.34 4.75
C PRO A 81 -9.72 8.00 4.80
N ASN A 82 -10.44 8.02 3.67
CA ASN A 82 -11.85 7.66 3.59
C ASN A 82 -12.07 6.17 3.26
N ASN A 83 -11.02 5.47 2.79
CA ASN A 83 -11.13 4.06 2.43
C ASN A 83 -10.99 3.19 3.67
N THR A 84 -12.11 2.60 4.09
CA THR A 84 -12.21 1.79 5.32
C THR A 84 -12.54 0.33 5.02
N HIS A 85 -12.85 0.01 3.76
CA HIS A 85 -13.18 -1.33 3.30
C HIS A 85 -12.23 -1.77 2.17
N PRO A 86 -11.81 -3.04 2.12
CA PRO A 86 -10.94 -3.54 1.05
C PRO A 86 -11.52 -3.33 -0.35
N GLY A 87 -12.85 -3.32 -0.48
CA GLY A 87 -13.56 -3.07 -1.74
C GLY A 87 -13.38 -1.65 -2.29
N ASP A 88 -12.93 -0.70 -1.47
CA ASP A 88 -12.62 0.68 -1.89
C ASP A 88 -11.33 0.74 -2.72
N TYR A 89 -10.56 -0.36 -2.75
CA TYR A 89 -9.33 -0.51 -3.51
C TYR A 89 -9.53 -1.46 -4.69
N ASP A 90 -9.59 -0.86 -5.86
CA ASP A 90 -9.65 -1.57 -7.14
C ASP A 90 -8.28 -2.02 -7.66
N ASP A 91 -8.27 -2.91 -8.65
CA ASP A 91 -7.04 -3.30 -9.38
C ASP A 91 -6.73 -2.40 -10.57
N TYR A 92 -7.41 -1.25 -10.67
CA TYR A 92 -7.15 -0.34 -11.78
C TYR A 92 -5.71 0.16 -11.71
N ASN A 93 -5.11 0.16 -12.89
CA ASN A 93 -3.77 0.68 -13.04
C ASN A 93 -3.85 2.20 -13.20
N SER A 94 -3.05 2.95 -12.45
CA SER A 94 -2.93 4.39 -12.65
C SER A 94 -2.29 4.75 -14.01
N ARG A 95 -1.70 3.76 -14.70
CA ARG A 95 -1.19 3.86 -16.07
C ARG A 95 -2.06 3.08 -17.06
N THR A 96 -3.35 3.44 -17.14
CA THR A 96 -4.36 2.82 -18.03
C THR A 96 -3.94 2.74 -19.50
N ILE A 97 -3.08 3.66 -19.97
CA ILE A 97 -2.57 3.67 -21.34
C ILE A 97 -1.83 2.36 -21.72
N ILE A 98 -1.23 1.67 -20.74
CA ILE A 98 -0.43 0.46 -21.00
C ILE A 98 -1.27 -0.81 -20.80
N SER A 99 -2.10 -0.85 -19.75
CA SER A 99 -3.01 -1.95 -19.43
C SER A 99 -4.01 -1.49 -18.39
N ASP A 100 -5.27 -1.91 -18.52
CA ASP A 100 -6.39 -1.49 -17.68
C ASP A 100 -6.21 -1.89 -16.21
N THR A 101 -5.67 -3.08 -15.96
CA THR A 101 -5.42 -3.59 -14.60
C THR A 101 -3.95 -3.81 -14.32
N LEU A 102 -3.58 -3.64 -13.05
CA LEU A 102 -2.21 -3.89 -12.60
C LEU A 102 -1.86 -5.39 -12.67
N THR A 103 -2.80 -6.27 -12.32
CA THR A 103 -2.64 -7.72 -12.44
C THR A 103 -2.26 -8.12 -13.86
N ASN A 104 -2.99 -7.62 -14.87
CA ASN A 104 -2.70 -7.96 -16.25
C ASN A 104 -1.35 -7.39 -16.73
N LEU A 105 -1.03 -6.13 -16.33
CA LEU A 105 0.26 -5.54 -16.66
C LEU A 105 1.41 -6.39 -16.12
N ARG A 106 1.33 -6.80 -14.86
CA ARG A 106 2.33 -7.66 -14.21
C ARG A 106 2.48 -8.96 -14.97
N ASP A 107 1.38 -9.66 -15.23
CA ASP A 107 1.40 -10.97 -15.89
C ASP A 107 2.04 -10.91 -17.29
N ILE A 108 1.85 -9.80 -18.03
CA ILE A 108 2.51 -9.56 -19.32
C ILE A 108 4.02 -9.36 -19.12
N LEU A 109 4.42 -8.48 -18.21
CA LEU A 109 5.82 -8.16 -17.97
C LEU A 109 6.61 -9.38 -17.48
N ASP A 110 6.03 -10.17 -16.59
CA ASP A 110 6.67 -11.36 -16.03
C ASP A 110 6.89 -12.44 -17.10
N LYS A 111 5.92 -12.62 -18.01
CA LYS A 111 6.05 -13.53 -19.16
C LYS A 111 7.15 -13.09 -20.14
N VAL A 112 7.24 -11.78 -20.42
CA VAL A 112 8.26 -11.22 -21.31
C VAL A 112 9.66 -11.42 -20.72
N GLU A 113 9.82 -11.17 -19.43
CA GLU A 113 11.11 -11.32 -18.73
C GLU A 113 11.39 -12.77 -18.27
N ARG A 114 10.42 -13.67 -18.40
CA ARG A 114 10.48 -15.07 -17.96
C ARG A 114 10.83 -15.22 -16.48
N ILE A 115 10.27 -14.33 -15.65
CA ILE A 115 10.43 -14.37 -14.20
C ILE A 115 9.20 -15.01 -13.57
N ASN A 116 9.43 -15.78 -12.52
CA ASN A 116 8.38 -16.25 -11.62
C ASN A 116 8.67 -15.65 -10.25
N TRP A 117 7.64 -15.15 -9.58
CA TRP A 117 7.80 -14.62 -8.25
C TRP A 117 6.51 -14.70 -7.45
N LYS A 118 6.64 -14.63 -6.13
CA LYS A 118 5.50 -14.61 -5.20
C LYS A 118 5.78 -13.67 -4.04
N THR A 119 4.72 -13.12 -3.46
CA THR A 119 4.80 -12.41 -2.19
C THR A 119 4.47 -13.34 -1.03
N GLU A 120 5.10 -13.10 0.10
CA GLU A 120 4.74 -13.68 1.39
C GLU A 120 4.57 -12.54 2.38
N PHE A 121 3.48 -12.60 3.14
CA PHE A 121 3.27 -11.73 4.29
C PHE A 121 3.48 -12.53 5.57
N VAL A 122 4.38 -12.04 6.40
CA VAL A 122 4.63 -12.57 7.75
C VAL A 122 4.03 -11.58 8.73
N VAL A 123 2.95 -12.01 9.40
CA VAL A 123 2.31 -11.23 10.46
C VAL A 123 3.27 -11.16 11.64
N GLY A 124 3.42 -9.97 12.22
CA GLY A 124 4.18 -9.80 13.45
C GLY A 124 3.57 -10.62 14.60
N SER A 125 4.38 -10.90 15.62
CA SER A 125 3.99 -11.54 16.86
C SER A 125 4.48 -10.73 18.06
N ASP A 126 4.06 -11.09 19.27
CA ASP A 126 4.59 -10.48 20.50
C ASP A 126 6.12 -10.56 20.61
N ALA A 127 6.75 -11.55 19.95
CA ALA A 127 8.19 -11.74 19.89
C ALA A 127 8.87 -11.04 18.70
N ASP A 128 8.12 -10.69 17.65
CA ASP A 128 8.61 -10.02 16.45
C ASP A 128 7.55 -9.04 15.95
N GLN A 129 7.61 -7.80 16.44
CA GLN A 129 6.55 -6.80 16.21
C GLN A 129 6.51 -6.28 14.77
N PHE A 130 7.41 -6.73 13.90
CA PHE A 130 7.50 -6.26 12.53
C PHE A 130 6.58 -7.06 11.60
N TYR A 131 5.76 -6.36 10.84
CA TYR A 131 5.06 -6.93 9.69
C TYR A 131 6.01 -6.96 8.49
N ILE A 132 6.18 -8.13 7.87
CA ILE A 132 7.12 -8.29 6.76
C ILE A 132 6.35 -8.75 5.51
N LEU A 133 6.32 -7.88 4.49
CA LEU A 133 5.92 -8.26 3.14
C LEU A 133 7.18 -8.42 2.28
N ARG A 134 7.43 -9.63 1.78
CA ARG A 134 8.65 -9.95 1.01
C ARG A 134 8.33 -10.68 -0.28
N VAL A 135 9.26 -10.60 -1.22
CA VAL A 135 9.18 -11.28 -2.51
C VAL A 135 10.19 -12.42 -2.61
N TYR A 136 9.81 -13.47 -3.33
CA TYR A 136 10.65 -14.60 -3.70
C TYR A 136 10.66 -14.78 -5.21
N LEU A 137 11.81 -15.17 -5.76
CA LEU A 137 11.99 -15.62 -7.14
C LEU A 137 11.96 -17.15 -7.23
#